data_AF-A0A7R8WZD5-F1
#
_entry.id   AF-A0A7R8WZD5-F1
#
_cell.length_a   1.000
_cell.length_b   1.000
_cell.length_c   1.000
_cell.angle_alpha   90.00
_cell.angle_beta   90.00
_cell.angle_gamma   90.00
#
_symmetry.space_group_name_H-M   'P 1'
#
loop_
_entity.id
_entity.type
_entity.pdbx_description
1 polymer ?
#
loop_
_entity_poly.entity_id
_entity_poly.type
_entity_poly.pdbx_seq_one_letter_code
_entity_poly.pdbx_strand_id
1 'polypeptide(L)' 'MVGALPLPDNEPTDKYIYEILVSTGDKNTAMTDSQVSFMLSGERSDTGTRTFGKSSKQRPIFRRGALDTFVMTTSA' A
#
# COMPACT_ATOMS: atom_id res chain seq x y z
N MET A 1 0.14 16.65 3.93
CA MET A 1 -0.16 15.46 3.12
C MET A 1 1.16 14.95 2.57
N VAL A 2 1.63 13.79 3.05
CA VAL A 2 2.81 13.15 2.48
C VAL A 2 2.34 12.51 1.16
N GLY A 3 2.95 12.87 0.03
CA GLY A 3 2.53 12.37 -1.29
C GLY A 3 2.48 10.84 -1.36
N ALA A 4 1.72 10.28 -2.30
CA ALA A 4 1.49 8.83 -2.38
C ALA A 4 2.81 8.03 -2.52
N LEU A 5 2.88 6.84 -1.89
CA LEU A 5 4.04 5.94 -2.03
C LEU A 5 3.91 5.03 -3.24
N PRO A 6 4.90 4.97 -4.13
CA PRO A 6 4.98 3.85 -5.05
C PRO A 6 5.26 2.55 -4.27
N LEU A 7 4.63 1.46 -4.68
CA LEU A 7 5.02 0.14 -4.18
C LEU A 7 6.44 -0.20 -4.67
N PRO A 8 7.21 -0.99 -3.89
CA PRO A 8 8.59 -1.34 -4.23
C PRO A 8 8.75 -2.13 -5.53
N ASP A 9 7.67 -2.77 -6.01
CA ASP A 9 7.62 -3.65 -7.17
C ASP A 9 6.86 -3.03 -8.36
N ASN A 10 6.63 -1.72 -8.34
CA ASN A 10 6.03 -1.03 -9.47
C ASN A 10 7.01 -1.00 -10.66
N GLU A 11 6.51 -1.35 -11.84
CA GLU A 11 7.27 -1.31 -13.07
C GLU A 11 6.81 -0.16 -13.98
N PRO A 12 7.73 0.66 -14.54
CA PRO A 12 7.35 1.76 -15.44
C PRO A 12 6.63 1.33 -16.71
N THR A 13 6.73 0.05 -17.08
CA THR A 13 6.08 -0.54 -18.25
C THR A 13 4.65 -1.01 -17.99
N ASP A 14 4.23 -1.04 -16.72
CA ASP A 14 2.87 -1.43 -16.36
C ASP A 14 1.84 -0.43 -16.89
N LYS A 15 0.66 -0.95 -17.27
CA LYS A 15 -0.37 -0.15 -17.96
C LYS A 15 -1.44 0.37 -17.01
N TYR A 16 -1.69 -0.33 -15.91
CA TYR A 16 -2.75 0.01 -14.98
C TYR A 16 -2.15 0.59 -13.71
N ILE A 17 -2.76 1.66 -13.20
CA ILE A 17 -2.32 2.39 -12.01
C ILE A 17 -3.50 2.42 -11.04
N TYR A 18 -3.27 1.98 -9.82
CA TYR A 18 -4.24 1.97 -8.74
C TYR A 18 -3.76 2.88 -7.61
N GLU A 19 -4.63 3.80 -7.18
CA GLU A 19 -4.45 4.51 -5.92
C GLU A 19 -5.09 3.68 -4.80
N ILE A 20 -4.30 3.33 -3.78
CA ILE A 20 -4.72 2.50 -2.66
C ILE A 20 -4.66 3.36 -1.40
N LEU A 21 -5.83 3.56 -0.78
CA LEU A 21 -5.97 4.30 0.47
C LEU A 21 -6.16 3.29 1.61
N VAL A 22 -5.27 3.32 2.59
CA VAL A 22 -5.38 2.49 3.80
C VAL A 22 -5.68 3.39 4.99
N SER A 23 -6.89 3.26 5.52
CA SER A 23 -7.30 3.92 6.76
C SER A 23 -7.02 3.00 7.94
N THR A 24 -6.12 3.41 8.83
CA THR A 24 -5.84 2.71 10.08
C THR A 24 -6.78 3.23 11.17
N GLY A 25 -7.43 2.33 11.91
CA GLY A 25 -8.39 2.71 12.94
C GLY A 25 -7.80 3.60 14.05
N ASP A 26 -8.66 4.32 14.76
CA ASP A 26 -8.28 5.23 15.85
C ASP A 26 -8.45 4.62 17.26
N LYS A 27 -8.58 3.29 17.34
CA LYS A 27 -8.60 2.60 18.64
C LYS A 27 -7.17 2.43 19.17
N ASN A 28 -7.06 2.26 20.49
CA ASN A 28 -5.80 1.81 21.09
C ASN A 28 -5.34 0.53 20.39
N THR A 29 -4.02 0.43 20.19
CA THR A 29 -3.33 -0.69 19.53
C THR A 29 -3.74 -0.97 18.06
N ALA A 30 -4.40 -0.02 17.38
CA ALA A 30 -4.76 -0.18 15.96
C ALA A 30 -3.58 -0.04 14.98
N MET A 31 -2.45 0.51 15.44
CA MET A 31 -1.24 0.70 14.62
C MET A 31 -0.38 -0.55 14.54
N THR A 32 0.48 -0.63 13.52
CA THR A 32 1.45 -1.72 13.40
C THR A 32 2.78 -1.27 12.77
N ASP A 33 3.87 -1.91 13.20
CA ASP A 33 5.19 -1.84 12.57
C ASP A 33 5.50 -3.09 11.73
N SER A 34 4.58 -4.06 11.66
CA SER A 34 4.72 -5.25 10.83
C SER A 34 4.71 -4.91 9.34
N GLN A 35 5.25 -5.83 8.55
CA GLN A 35 5.08 -5.79 7.10
C GLN A 35 3.63 -6.13 6.75
N VAL A 36 2.98 -5.27 5.96
CA VAL A 36 1.61 -5.47 5.48
C VAL A 36 1.66 -5.73 3.97
N SER A 37 0.99 -6.80 3.57
CA SER A 37 0.87 -7.23 2.17
C SER A 37 -0.60 -7.44 1.80
N PHE A 38 -0.88 -7.37 0.51
CA PHE A 38 -2.21 -7.57 -0.05
C PHE A 38 -2.12 -8.24 -1.43
N MET A 39 -3.25 -8.65 -1.96
CA MET A 39 -3.39 -9.13 -3.34
C MET A 39 -4.69 -8.58 -3.90
N LEU A 40 -4.65 -8.06 -5.12
CA LEU A 40 -5.83 -7.63 -5.85
C LEU A 40 -6.20 -8.73 -6.85
N SER A 41 -7.39 -9.29 -6.73
CA SER A 41 -7.92 -10.32 -7.64
C SER A 41 -8.98 -9.73 -8.55
N GLY A 42 -8.84 -9.96 -9.86
CA GLY A 42 -9.83 -9.63 -10.89
C GLY A 42 -10.39 -10.88 -11.55
N GLU A 43 -11.24 -10.69 -12.56
CA GLU A 43 -11.90 -11.78 -13.30
C GLU A 43 -10.91 -12.70 -14.04
N ARG A 44 -9.78 -12.15 -14.52
CA ARG A 44 -8.81 -12.88 -15.35
C ARG A 44 -7.62 -13.42 -14.57
N SER A 45 -7.16 -12.69 -13.56
CA SER A 45 -5.96 -12.99 -12.78
C SER A 45 -5.93 -12.17 -11.50
N ASP A 46 -4.96 -12.44 -10.64
CA ASP A 46 -4.59 -11.60 -9.51
C ASP A 46 -3.19 -10.99 -9.71
N THR A 47 -2.88 -9.99 -8.89
CA THR A 47 -1.60 -9.28 -8.91
C THR A 47 -0.45 -10.06 -8.25
N GLY A 48 -0.70 -11.25 -7.74
CA GLY A 48 0.12 -11.87 -6.71
C GLY A 48 0.17 -11.05 -5.42
N THR A 49 1.02 -11.48 -4.49
CA THR A 49 1.23 -10.75 -3.22
C THR A 49 2.07 -9.51 -3.45
N ARG A 50 1.53 -8.36 -3.06
CA ARG A 50 2.15 -7.03 -3.12
C ARG A 50 2.40 -6.53 -1.69
N THR A 51 3.45 -5.74 -1.47
CA THR A 51 3.79 -5.21 -0.14
C THR A 51 3.89 -3.68 -0.15
N PHE A 52 3.27 -3.02 0.83
CA PHE A 52 3.22 -1.55 0.96
C PHE A 52 4.56 -0.84 1.27
N GLY A 53 5.66 -1.59 1.33
CA GLY A 53 6.97 -1.11 1.78
C GLY A 53 7.16 -1.20 3.30
N LYS A 54 8.33 -0.79 3.78
CA LYS A 54 8.67 -0.80 5.21
C LYS A 54 8.35 0.55 5.85
N SER A 55 7.77 0.51 7.05
CA SER A 55 7.64 1.70 7.90
C SER A 55 9.01 2.24 8.28
N SER A 56 9.19 3.55 8.26
CA SER A 56 10.46 4.22 8.60
C SER A 56 10.21 5.44 9.49
N LYS A 57 11.26 5.93 10.17
CA LYS A 57 11.17 7.15 10.99
C LYS A 57 10.77 8.38 10.16
N GLN A 58 11.21 8.46 8.91
CA GLN A 58 10.93 9.58 8.01
C GLN A 58 9.53 9.47 7.40
N ARG A 59 9.02 8.25 7.26
CA ARG A 59 7.70 7.98 6.68
C ARG A 59 7.04 6.80 7.40
N PRO A 60 6.44 7.05 8.58
CA PRO A 60 5.72 6.01 9.30
C PRO A 60 4.41 5.72 8.58
N ILE A 61 4.11 4.44 8.38
CA ILE A 61 2.86 3.96 7.76
C ILE A 61 2.08 3.09 8.76
N PHE A 62 0.79 2.93 8.56
CA PHE A 62 -0.11 2.15 9.42
C PHE A 62 -0.12 2.66 10.87
N ARG A 63 -0.17 3.99 11.04
CA ARG A 63 -0.25 4.65 12.35
C ARG A 63 -1.72 4.85 12.75
N ARG A 64 -1.99 4.87 14.06
CA ARG A 64 -3.35 5.07 14.60
C ARG A 64 -3.97 6.35 14.02
N GLY A 65 -5.17 6.22 13.45
CA GLY A 65 -5.91 7.32 12.84
C GLY A 65 -5.31 7.87 11.54
N ALA A 66 -4.29 7.23 10.97
CA ALA A 66 -3.67 7.68 9.72
C ALA A 66 -4.42 7.17 8.49
N LEU A 67 -4.36 7.98 7.44
CA LEU A 67 -4.73 7.62 6.08
C LEU A 67 -3.45 7.59 5.23
N ASP A 68 -3.00 6.40 4.87
CA ASP A 68 -1.82 6.20 4.05
C ASP A 68 -2.23 5.97 2.59
N THR A 69 -1.64 6.74 1.67
CA THR A 69 -1.88 6.60 0.22
C THR A 69 -0.69 5.93 -0.46
N PHE A 70 -0.98 4.92 -1.26
CA PHE A 70 -0.03 4.17 -2.07
C PHE A 70 -0.46 4.15 -3.54
N VAL A 71 0.50 3.96 -4.43
CA VAL A 71 0.31 3.77 -5.86
C VAL A 71 0.85 2.40 -6.22
N MET A 72 -0.01 1.55 -6.76
CA MET A 72 0.36 0.25 -7.32
C MET A 72 0.26 0.31 -8.84
N THR A 73 1.21 -0.28 -9.53
CA THR A 73 1.11 -0.57 -10.96
C THR A 73 0.94 -2.07 -11.21
N THR A 74 0.24 -2.43 -12.29
CA THR A 74 0.17 -3.81 -12.77
C THR A 74 0.03 -3.85 -14.30
N SER A 75 0.51 -4.92 -14.91
CA SER A 75 0.42 -5.17 -16.35
C SER A 75 -0.91 -5.80 -16.78
N ALA A 76 -1.59 -6.50 -15.85
CA ALA A 76 -2.90 -7.14 -16.04
C ALA A 76 -3.59 -7.39 -14.69
#